data_AF-A0A9P6HJS2-F1
#
_entry.id   AF-A0A9P6HJS2-F1
#
_cell.length_a   1.000
_cell.length_b   1.000
_cell.length_c   1.000
_cell.angle_alpha   90.00
_cell.angle_beta   90.00
_cell.angle_gamma   90.00
#
_symmetry.space_group_name_H-M   'P 1'
#
loop_
_entity.id
_entity.type
_entity.pdbx_description
1 polymer ?
#
loop_
_entity_poly.entity_id
_entity_poly.type
_entity_poly.pdbx_seq_one_letter_code
_entity_poly.pdbx_strand_id
1 'polypeptide(L)'
;MVKKVQMAAGTFADGSPHLFYFPDGHKFAGLFKGMNVILEERGFRDQTRDLKWECPGFRCPPGRTDCCVRRTLYSQPDFQGVTFLLEEHCGKCGFDVLFLPKFHPELNFVEQCRGRAKWSYCQLPASSGEEDLEMNALKSLDLVPLPLMRRFSNRLLRFMDAYRKGLNGEQAAWAGKKYHSHRLLPPSWRKDLEAKL
;
A
#
# COMPACT_ATOMS: atom_id res chain seq x y z
N MET A 1 27.55 -11.30 -9.10
CA MET A 1 26.43 -12.11 -9.62
C MET A 1 25.28 -12.03 -8.63
N VAL A 2 24.09 -11.61 -9.04
CA VAL A 2 22.91 -11.59 -8.15
C VAL A 2 22.41 -13.03 -8.01
N LYS A 3 22.37 -13.56 -6.79
CA LYS A 3 21.80 -14.88 -6.50
C LYS A 3 20.30 -14.82 -6.75
N LYS A 4 19.80 -15.57 -7.74
CA LYS A 4 18.35 -15.68 -7.97
C LYS A 4 17.75 -16.52 -6.85
N VAL A 5 16.87 -15.91 -6.06
CA VAL A 5 16.12 -16.58 -4.99
C VAL A 5 14.80 -17.06 -5.61
N GLN A 6 14.47 -18.33 -5.40
CA GLN A 6 13.18 -18.88 -5.82
C GLN A 6 12.06 -18.34 -4.94
N MET A 7 10.85 -18.22 -5.50
CA MET A 7 9.66 -17.93 -4.71
C MET A 7 9.42 -19.03 -3.68
N ALA A 8 8.91 -18.65 -2.51
CA ALA A 8 8.44 -19.60 -1.52
C ALA A 8 7.34 -20.51 -2.12
N ALA A 9 7.25 -21.73 -1.61
CA ALA A 9 6.19 -22.65 -2.01
C ALA A 9 4.82 -22.08 -1.61
N GLY A 10 3.81 -22.32 -2.45
CA GLY A 10 2.42 -22.11 -2.06
C GLY A 10 1.92 -23.24 -1.17
N THR A 11 0.60 -23.28 -0.96
CA THR A 11 -0.04 -24.33 -0.16
C THR A 11 -1.23 -24.90 -0.92
N PHE A 12 -1.35 -26.22 -0.93
CA PHE A 12 -2.53 -26.92 -1.44
C PHE A 12 -3.68 -26.89 -0.41
N ALA A 13 -4.89 -27.28 -0.83
CA ALA A 13 -6.06 -27.29 0.04
C ALA A 13 -5.93 -28.28 1.22
N ASP A 14 -5.09 -29.31 1.08
CA ASP A 14 -4.76 -30.29 2.12
C ASP A 14 -3.66 -29.81 3.09
N GLY A 15 -3.12 -28.59 2.89
CA GLY A 15 -2.03 -28.02 3.68
C GLY A 15 -0.62 -28.43 3.21
N SER A 16 -0.50 -29.29 2.20
CA SER A 16 0.81 -29.71 1.68
C SER A 16 1.48 -28.58 0.85
N PRO A 17 2.82 -28.54 0.81
CA PRO A 17 3.54 -27.50 0.06
C PRO A 17 3.35 -27.65 -1.45
N HIS A 18 2.99 -26.56 -2.12
CA HIS A 18 2.87 -26.50 -3.58
C HIS A 18 4.11 -25.82 -4.19
N LEU A 19 4.98 -26.62 -4.82
CA LEU A 19 6.19 -26.12 -5.46
C LEU A 19 5.88 -25.43 -6.78
N PHE A 20 6.30 -24.17 -6.93
CA PHE A 20 6.12 -23.40 -8.17
C PHE A 20 7.21 -23.61 -9.23
N TYR A 21 8.26 -24.36 -8.88
CA TYR A 21 9.35 -24.73 -9.76
C TYR A 21 9.37 -26.23 -9.95
N PHE A 22 9.84 -26.69 -11.11
CA PHE A 22 10.02 -28.12 -11.34
C PHE A 22 11.13 -28.69 -10.44
N PRO A 23 10.90 -29.86 -9.81
CA PRO A 23 11.87 -30.46 -8.90
C PRO A 23 13.09 -31.00 -9.64
N ASP A 24 14.13 -31.32 -8.87
CA ASP A 24 15.33 -31.97 -9.39
C ASP A 24 14.98 -33.32 -10.04
N GLY A 25 15.64 -33.64 -11.16
CA GLY A 25 15.34 -34.82 -11.97
C GLY A 25 14.22 -34.63 -13.00
N HIS A 26 13.49 -33.51 -12.99
CA HIS A 26 12.56 -33.18 -14.07
C HIS A 26 13.32 -32.61 -15.29
N LYS A 27 12.78 -32.83 -16.51
CA LYS A 27 13.34 -32.28 -17.76
C LYS A 27 13.52 -30.75 -17.71
N PHE A 28 12.67 -30.08 -16.95
CA PHE A 28 12.64 -28.63 -16.77
C PHE A 28 13.04 -28.19 -15.36
N ALA A 29 13.83 -29.01 -14.63
CA ALA A 29 14.24 -28.75 -13.25
C ALA A 29 14.72 -27.30 -13.05
N GLY A 30 14.26 -26.68 -11.96
CA GLY A 30 14.60 -25.30 -11.61
C GLY A 30 13.87 -24.20 -12.41
N LEU A 31 13.15 -24.54 -13.49
CA LEU A 31 12.28 -23.60 -14.20
C LEU A 31 10.95 -23.40 -13.48
N PHE A 32 10.42 -22.18 -13.55
CA PHE A 32 9.10 -21.85 -13.02
C PHE A 32 8.02 -22.52 -13.86
N LYS A 33 7.07 -23.20 -13.22
CA LYS A 33 6.01 -23.99 -13.87
C LYS A 33 5.06 -23.15 -14.73
N GLY A 34 4.88 -21.88 -14.37
CA GLY A 34 3.90 -21.00 -15.01
C GLY A 34 2.50 -21.16 -14.44
N MET A 35 1.65 -20.14 -14.65
CA MET A 35 0.35 -20.05 -14.00
C MET A 35 -0.61 -21.19 -14.37
N ASN A 36 -0.57 -21.67 -15.62
CA ASN A 36 -1.50 -22.72 -16.05
C ASN A 36 -1.17 -24.06 -15.39
N VAL A 37 0.10 -24.49 -15.41
CA VAL A 37 0.52 -25.74 -14.75
C VAL A 37 0.22 -25.69 -13.24
N ILE A 38 0.51 -24.56 -12.60
CA ILE A 38 0.18 -24.31 -11.19
C ILE A 38 -1.32 -24.45 -10.91
N LEU A 39 -2.19 -24.03 -11.83
CA LEU A 39 -3.64 -24.15 -11.69
C LEU A 39 -4.14 -25.56 -12.04
N GLU A 40 -3.55 -26.22 -13.03
CA GLU A 40 -3.83 -27.63 -13.35
C GLU A 40 -3.53 -28.54 -12.17
N GLU A 41 -2.37 -28.36 -11.52
CA GLU A 41 -1.97 -29.09 -10.30
C GLU A 41 -2.94 -28.84 -9.14
N ARG A 42 -3.68 -27.73 -9.17
CA ARG A 42 -4.72 -27.37 -8.18
C ARG A 42 -6.13 -27.83 -8.55
N GLY A 43 -6.29 -28.57 -9.64
CA GLY A 43 -7.59 -29.06 -10.10
C GLY A 43 -8.42 -28.05 -10.89
N PHE A 44 -7.80 -26.96 -11.39
CA PHE A 44 -8.48 -25.95 -12.23
C PHE A 44 -8.33 -26.17 -13.74
N ARG A 45 -7.87 -27.36 -14.16
CA ARG A 45 -7.51 -27.66 -15.55
C ARG A 45 -8.65 -27.38 -16.53
N ASP A 46 -9.86 -27.86 -16.24
CA ASP A 46 -11.00 -27.72 -17.13
C ASP A 46 -11.52 -26.27 -17.14
N GLN A 47 -11.39 -25.57 -16.02
CA GLN A 47 -11.81 -24.19 -15.85
C GLN A 47 -10.85 -23.21 -16.55
N THR A 48 -9.56 -23.54 -16.69
CA THR A 48 -8.56 -22.64 -17.28
C THR A 48 -8.24 -22.91 -18.73
N ARG A 49 -8.64 -24.07 -19.27
CA ARG A 49 -8.30 -24.52 -20.63
C ARG A 49 -8.65 -23.50 -21.72
N ASP A 50 -9.85 -22.92 -21.63
CA ASP A 50 -10.37 -21.98 -22.63
C ASP A 50 -10.28 -20.51 -22.17
N LEU A 51 -9.63 -20.26 -21.02
CA LEU A 51 -9.43 -18.91 -20.52
C LEU A 51 -8.22 -18.26 -21.16
N LYS A 52 -8.33 -16.96 -21.39
CA LYS A 52 -7.18 -16.12 -21.72
C LYS A 52 -6.20 -16.11 -20.54
N TRP A 53 -4.90 -16.02 -20.83
CA TRP A 53 -3.86 -15.84 -19.81
C TRP A 53 -4.14 -14.65 -18.90
N GLU A 54 -4.59 -13.54 -19.50
CA GLU A 54 -4.97 -12.31 -18.82
C GLU A 54 -6.12 -11.60 -19.56
N CYS A 55 -6.89 -10.81 -18.82
CA CYS A 55 -7.85 -9.88 -19.43
C CYS A 55 -7.12 -8.70 -20.09
N PRO A 56 -7.66 -8.15 -21.20
CA PRO A 56 -7.06 -7.02 -21.89
C PRO A 56 -6.74 -5.85 -20.93
N GLY A 57 -5.47 -5.40 -20.96
CA GLY A 57 -4.99 -4.30 -20.14
C GLY A 57 -5.04 -4.54 -18.62
N PHE A 58 -5.01 -5.81 -18.18
CA PHE A 58 -5.15 -6.23 -16.78
C PHE A 58 -6.49 -5.83 -16.12
N ARG A 59 -7.50 -5.50 -16.92
CA ARG A 59 -8.82 -5.05 -16.44
C ARG A 59 -9.77 -6.24 -16.37
N CYS A 60 -9.77 -6.92 -15.22
CA CYS A 60 -10.72 -8.00 -14.95
C CYS A 60 -12.10 -7.42 -14.59
N PRO A 61 -13.22 -8.07 -14.98
CA PRO A 61 -14.55 -7.66 -14.55
C PRO A 61 -14.65 -7.63 -13.01
N PRO A 62 -15.25 -6.58 -12.42
CA PRO A 62 -15.43 -6.49 -10.97
C PRO A 62 -16.19 -7.71 -10.41
N GLY A 63 -15.74 -8.23 -9.27
CA GLY A 63 -16.39 -9.37 -8.59
C GLY A 63 -16.14 -10.75 -9.23
N ARG A 64 -15.65 -10.84 -10.47
CA ARG A 64 -15.31 -12.12 -11.10
C ARG A 64 -13.92 -12.60 -10.67
N THR A 65 -13.79 -13.89 -10.42
CA THR A 65 -12.54 -14.55 -10.00
C THR A 65 -12.02 -15.53 -11.04
N ASP A 66 -12.79 -15.82 -12.08
CA ASP A 66 -12.61 -16.90 -13.06
C ASP A 66 -12.49 -16.38 -14.50
N CYS A 67 -12.23 -15.09 -14.70
CA CYS A 67 -12.27 -14.47 -16.03
C CYS A 67 -11.01 -14.67 -16.88
N CYS A 68 -9.89 -15.02 -16.27
CA CYS A 68 -8.62 -15.32 -16.93
C CYS A 68 -7.73 -16.16 -15.99
N VAL A 69 -6.77 -16.90 -16.55
CA VAL A 69 -5.83 -17.76 -15.79
C VAL A 69 -5.18 -16.99 -14.63
N ARG A 70 -4.70 -15.77 -14.91
CA ARG A 70 -4.15 -14.89 -13.89
C ARG A 70 -5.14 -14.61 -12.76
N ARG A 71 -6.38 -14.21 -13.08
CA ARG A 71 -7.38 -13.86 -12.05
C ARG A 71 -7.73 -15.07 -11.18
N THR A 72 -7.84 -16.25 -11.78
CA THR A 72 -8.08 -17.51 -11.07
C THR A 72 -6.96 -17.81 -10.08
N LEU A 73 -5.69 -17.63 -10.50
CA LEU A 73 -4.53 -17.83 -9.63
C LEU A 73 -4.47 -16.82 -8.48
N TYR A 74 -4.61 -15.53 -8.77
CA TYR A 74 -4.62 -14.48 -7.73
C TYR A 74 -5.81 -14.58 -6.78
N SER A 75 -6.84 -15.36 -7.14
CA SER A 75 -8.00 -15.60 -6.29
C SER A 75 -7.83 -16.80 -5.36
N GLN A 76 -6.72 -17.54 -5.48
CA GLN A 76 -6.45 -18.68 -4.61
C GLN A 76 -6.11 -18.20 -3.18
N PRO A 77 -6.51 -18.95 -2.14
CA PRO A 77 -6.39 -18.51 -0.74
C PRO A 77 -4.95 -18.18 -0.32
N ASP A 78 -3.98 -19.00 -0.71
CA ASP A 78 -2.56 -18.83 -0.37
C ASP A 78 -1.90 -17.68 -1.14
N PHE A 79 -2.50 -17.16 -2.21
CA PHE A 79 -2.04 -15.95 -2.91
C PHE A 79 -2.69 -14.68 -2.35
N GLN A 80 -3.92 -14.77 -1.84
CA GLN A 80 -4.61 -13.64 -1.21
C GLN A 80 -4.17 -13.41 0.23
N GLY A 81 -3.88 -14.49 0.97
CA GLY A 81 -3.55 -14.46 2.40
C GLY A 81 -2.05 -14.32 2.71
N VAL A 82 -1.21 -13.97 1.72
CA VAL A 82 0.24 -13.82 1.96
C VAL A 82 0.48 -12.58 2.83
N THR A 83 1.02 -12.79 4.02
CA THR A 83 1.61 -11.72 4.83
C THR A 83 2.81 -11.14 4.11
N PHE A 84 2.89 -9.81 3.98
CA PHE A 84 4.03 -9.20 3.32
C PHE A 84 5.33 -9.47 4.10
N LEU A 85 6.44 -9.69 3.40
CA LEU A 85 7.75 -9.89 4.04
C LEU A 85 8.10 -8.75 5.02
N LEU A 86 7.69 -7.53 4.69
CA LEU A 86 7.85 -6.37 5.56
C LEU A 86 7.06 -6.51 6.87
N GLU A 87 5.81 -6.96 6.81
CA GLU A 87 4.99 -7.22 7.99
C GLU A 87 5.59 -8.32 8.86
N GLU A 88 6.03 -9.43 8.25
CA GLU A 88 6.65 -10.53 8.98
C GLU A 88 7.93 -10.08 9.68
N HIS A 89 8.77 -9.31 8.99
CA HIS A 89 10.01 -8.79 9.54
C HIS A 89 9.76 -7.79 10.69
N CYS A 90 8.88 -6.80 10.47
CA CYS A 90 8.51 -5.84 11.50
C CYS A 90 7.84 -6.52 12.70
N GLY A 91 6.97 -7.51 12.47
CA GLY A 91 6.33 -8.29 13.53
C GLY A 91 7.34 -9.04 14.39
N LYS A 92 8.39 -9.64 13.79
CA LYS A 92 9.50 -10.25 14.54
C LYS A 92 10.26 -9.23 15.42
N CYS A 93 10.27 -7.97 15.01
CA CYS A 93 10.85 -6.87 15.79
C CYS A 93 9.85 -6.23 16.78
N GLY A 94 8.60 -6.71 16.85
CA GLY A 94 7.56 -6.17 17.73
C GLY A 94 6.88 -4.89 17.21
N PHE A 95 6.94 -4.62 15.90
CA PHE A 95 6.30 -3.47 15.27
C PHE A 95 5.18 -3.88 14.32
N ASP A 96 4.06 -3.16 14.39
CA ASP A 96 2.99 -3.25 13.40
C ASP A 96 3.29 -2.38 12.17
N VAL A 97 2.95 -2.88 11.00
CA VAL A 97 3.08 -2.14 9.73
C VAL A 97 1.74 -1.54 9.34
N LEU A 98 1.74 -0.22 9.12
CA LEU A 98 0.57 0.50 8.61
C LEU A 98 0.73 0.79 7.11
N PHE A 99 -0.10 0.17 6.28
CA PHE A 99 -0.17 0.51 4.86
C PHE A 99 -1.09 1.70 4.63
N LEU A 100 -0.53 2.77 4.04
CA LEU A 100 -1.26 3.99 3.73
C LEU A 100 -1.83 3.96 2.30
N PRO A 101 -3.01 4.55 2.07
CA PRO A 101 -3.58 4.62 0.72
C PRO A 101 -2.66 5.35 -0.25
N LYS A 102 -2.57 4.82 -1.48
CA LYS A 102 -1.78 5.43 -2.55
C LYS A 102 -2.38 6.78 -2.95
N PHE A 103 -1.53 7.77 -3.21
CA PHE A 103 -1.91 9.12 -3.64
C PHE A 103 -2.74 9.93 -2.63
N HIS A 104 -2.62 9.60 -1.35
CA HIS A 104 -3.25 10.34 -0.25
C HIS A 104 -2.21 10.85 0.77
N PRO A 105 -1.29 11.76 0.40
CA PRO A 105 -0.25 12.27 1.29
C PRO A 105 -0.81 12.97 2.55
N GLU A 106 -2.03 13.50 2.49
CA GLU A 106 -2.76 14.06 3.63
C GLU A 106 -3.10 13.04 4.73
N LEU A 107 -3.07 11.74 4.38
CA LEU A 107 -3.22 10.62 5.32
C LEU A 107 -1.87 10.13 5.87
N ASN A 108 -0.78 10.86 5.62
CA ASN A 108 0.52 10.63 6.24
C ASN A 108 1.01 11.92 6.91
N PHE A 109 0.84 12.06 8.23
CA PHE A 109 1.21 13.31 8.91
C PHE A 109 2.72 13.59 8.86
N VAL A 110 3.56 12.56 8.62
CA VAL A 110 5.01 12.72 8.44
C VAL A 110 5.33 13.60 7.23
N GLU A 111 4.50 13.61 6.17
CA GLU A 111 4.69 14.50 5.03
C GLU A 111 4.57 15.98 5.42
N GLN A 112 3.69 16.31 6.37
CA GLN A 112 3.58 17.67 6.91
C GLN A 112 4.79 18.03 7.79
N CYS A 113 5.32 17.07 8.56
CA CYS A 113 6.56 17.25 9.31
C CYS A 113 7.74 17.52 8.36
N ARG A 114 7.89 16.73 7.29
CA ARG A 114 8.90 16.94 6.24
C ARG A 114 8.75 18.29 5.56
N GLY A 115 7.53 18.71 5.24
CA GLY A 115 7.26 20.04 4.69
C GLY A 115 7.71 21.17 5.61
N ARG A 116 7.47 21.04 6.93
CA ARG A 116 7.94 22.02 7.92
C ARG A 116 9.46 22.02 8.08
N ALA A 117 10.08 20.85 8.09
CA ALA A 117 11.54 20.71 8.14
C ALA A 117 12.17 21.37 6.90
N LYS A 118 11.65 21.06 5.70
CA LYS A 118 12.10 21.68 4.45
C LYS A 118 11.97 23.20 4.47
N TRP A 119 10.87 23.74 4.99
CA TRP A 119 10.72 25.18 5.14
C TRP A 119 11.82 25.79 6.02
N SER A 120 12.16 25.12 7.13
CA SER A 120 13.21 25.56 8.06
C SER A 120 14.60 25.48 7.41
N TYR A 121 14.85 24.39 6.68
CA TYR A 121 16.05 24.18 5.88
C TYR A 121 16.26 25.31 4.87
N CYS A 122 15.21 25.73 4.16
CA CYS A 122 15.29 26.83 3.19
C CYS A 122 15.60 28.21 3.81
N GLN A 123 15.57 28.35 5.14
CA GLN A 123 16.01 29.58 5.82
C GLN A 123 17.51 29.56 6.16
N LEU A 124 18.18 28.42 6.00
CA LEU A 124 19.61 28.28 6.28
C LEU A 124 20.44 28.80 5.08
N PRO A 125 21.71 29.19 5.30
CA PRO A 125 22.61 29.57 4.23
C PRO A 125 22.73 28.46 3.18
N ALA A 126 22.82 28.84 1.92
CA ALA A 126 23.08 27.89 0.84
C ALA A 126 24.48 27.28 1.02
N SER A 127 24.58 25.96 0.92
CA SER A 127 25.84 25.23 0.83
C SER A 127 25.76 24.22 -0.31
N SER A 128 26.92 23.88 -0.87
CA SER A 128 27.10 22.79 -1.83
C SER A 128 27.85 21.60 -1.24
N GLY A 129 28.32 21.70 0.01
CA GLY A 129 29.05 20.62 0.69
C GLY A 129 28.08 19.60 1.29
N GLU A 130 28.28 18.32 1.00
CA GLU A 130 27.41 17.23 1.47
C GLU A 130 27.25 17.21 2.99
N GLU A 131 28.35 17.41 3.73
CA GLU A 131 28.36 17.47 5.20
C GLU A 131 27.46 18.58 5.74
N ASP A 132 27.50 19.76 5.13
CA ASP A 132 26.62 20.88 5.50
C ASP A 132 25.16 20.56 5.17
N LEU A 133 24.88 19.94 4.01
CA LEU A 133 23.53 19.57 3.60
C LEU A 133 22.92 18.57 4.58
N GLU A 134 23.67 17.53 4.97
CA GLU A 134 23.24 16.50 5.92
C GLU A 134 22.99 17.12 7.31
N MET A 135 23.97 17.87 7.83
CA MET A 135 23.84 18.55 9.11
C MET A 135 22.63 19.49 9.15
N ASN A 136 22.42 20.27 8.09
CA ASN A 136 21.28 21.19 7.98
C ASN A 136 19.94 20.45 7.89
N ALA A 137 19.89 19.30 7.19
CA ALA A 137 18.69 18.47 7.11
C ALA A 137 18.31 17.90 8.49
N LEU A 138 19.28 17.33 9.22
CA LEU A 138 19.07 16.79 10.57
C LEU A 138 18.60 17.88 11.54
N LYS A 139 19.32 19.03 11.59
CA LYS A 139 18.91 20.19 12.39
C LYS A 139 17.49 20.66 12.07
N SER A 140 17.13 20.69 10.80
CA SER A 140 15.80 21.14 10.36
C SER A 140 14.68 20.16 10.75
N LEU A 141 14.97 18.86 10.80
CA LEU A 141 14.05 17.84 11.28
C LEU A 141 13.83 17.96 12.81
N ASP A 142 14.89 18.17 13.58
CA ASP A 142 14.83 18.34 15.03
C ASP A 142 14.07 19.60 15.45
N LEU A 143 14.05 20.63 14.60
CA LEU A 143 13.30 21.87 14.84
C LEU A 143 11.78 21.72 14.70
N VAL A 144 11.26 20.59 14.22
CA VAL A 144 9.81 20.38 14.13
C VAL A 144 9.23 20.21 15.54
N PRO A 145 8.40 21.13 16.06
CA PRO A 145 7.96 21.04 17.45
C PRO A 145 6.92 19.94 17.65
N LEU A 146 6.99 19.21 18.76
CA LEU A 146 6.01 18.19 19.12
C LEU A 146 4.54 18.69 19.11
N PRO A 147 4.21 19.90 19.61
CA PRO A 147 2.84 20.43 19.49
C PRO A 147 2.36 20.55 18.04
N LEU A 148 3.26 20.84 17.11
CA LEU A 148 2.94 20.93 15.69
C LEU A 148 2.72 19.55 15.06
N MET A 149 3.55 18.56 15.41
CA MET A 149 3.34 17.15 15.00
C MET A 149 1.96 16.65 15.44
N ARG A 150 1.55 16.95 16.68
CA ARG A 150 0.22 16.63 17.20
C ARG A 150 -0.90 17.30 16.40
N ARG A 151 -0.71 18.56 15.97
CA ARG A 151 -1.67 19.26 15.09
C ARG A 151 -1.77 18.59 13.71
N PHE A 152 -0.65 18.15 13.14
CA PHE A 152 -0.64 17.43 11.86
C PHE A 152 -1.35 16.07 11.96
N SER A 153 -1.13 15.32 13.05
CA SER A 153 -1.86 14.08 13.34
C SER A 153 -3.36 14.33 13.48
N ASN A 154 -3.79 15.36 14.22
CA ASN A 154 -5.20 15.73 14.31
C ASN A 154 -5.80 16.11 12.94
N ARG A 155 -5.02 16.74 12.06
CA ARG A 155 -5.46 17.08 10.70
C ARG A 155 -5.69 15.83 9.86
N LEU A 156 -4.79 14.85 9.94
CA LEU A 156 -4.94 13.54 9.29
C LEU A 156 -6.24 12.87 9.72
N LEU A 157 -6.58 12.89 11.02
CA LEU A 157 -7.83 12.29 11.51
C LEU A 157 -9.08 12.92 10.91
N ARG A 158 -9.07 14.23 10.67
CA ARG A 158 -10.18 14.92 9.97
C ARG A 158 -10.31 14.49 8.51
N PHE A 159 -9.18 14.33 7.80
CA PHE A 159 -9.20 13.81 6.43
C PHE A 159 -9.72 12.37 6.39
N MET A 160 -9.27 11.52 7.33
CA MET A 160 -9.78 10.15 7.45
C MET A 160 -11.30 10.12 7.67
N ASP A 161 -11.82 10.96 8.56
CA ASP A 161 -13.27 11.03 8.81
C ASP A 161 -14.05 11.56 7.60
N ALA A 162 -13.53 12.58 6.91
CA ALA A 162 -14.13 13.09 5.68
C ALA A 162 -14.19 12.01 4.58
N TYR A 163 -13.11 11.25 4.37
CA TYR A 163 -13.09 10.18 3.38
C TYR A 163 -14.01 9.02 3.74
N ARG A 164 -14.10 8.63 5.03
CA ARG A 164 -15.10 7.66 5.50
C ARG A 164 -16.54 8.10 5.23
N LYS A 165 -16.77 9.41 5.18
CA LYS A 165 -18.08 10.02 4.87
C LYS A 165 -18.31 10.25 3.37
N GLY A 166 -17.38 9.81 2.51
CA GLY A 166 -17.50 9.85 1.05
C GLY A 166 -17.10 11.19 0.41
N LEU A 167 -16.47 12.10 1.15
CA LEU A 167 -15.97 13.35 0.57
C LEU A 167 -14.76 13.07 -0.32
N ASN A 168 -14.58 13.87 -1.37
CA ASN A 168 -13.35 13.87 -2.16
C ASN A 168 -12.25 14.76 -1.49
N GLY A 169 -11.05 14.80 -2.08
CA GLY A 169 -9.91 15.55 -1.52
C GLY A 169 -10.17 17.04 -1.34
N GLU A 170 -10.84 17.69 -2.31
CA GLU A 170 -11.16 19.12 -2.25
C GLU A 170 -12.19 19.43 -1.17
N GLN A 171 -13.24 18.61 -1.07
CA GLN A 171 -14.27 18.71 -0.05
C GLN A 171 -13.69 18.46 1.34
N ALA A 172 -12.83 17.46 1.50
CA ALA A 172 -12.16 17.15 2.76
C ALA A 172 -11.21 18.30 3.19
N ALA A 173 -10.48 18.89 2.25
CA ALA A 173 -9.63 20.05 2.51
C ALA A 173 -10.44 21.28 2.95
N TRP A 174 -11.59 21.53 2.31
CA TRP A 174 -12.52 22.58 2.75
C TRP A 174 -13.08 22.30 4.14
N ALA A 175 -13.52 21.07 4.40
CA ALA A 175 -14.11 20.71 5.69
C ALA A 175 -13.09 20.85 6.82
N GLY A 176 -11.82 20.48 6.56
CA GLY A 176 -10.72 20.69 7.50
C GLY A 176 -10.37 22.17 7.76
N LYS A 177 -10.69 23.08 6.82
CA LYS A 177 -10.62 24.53 7.00
C LYS A 177 -11.82 25.07 7.78
N LYS A 178 -13.02 24.52 7.58
CA LYS A 178 -14.22 24.98 8.27
C LYS A 178 -14.28 24.51 9.73
N TYR A 179 -13.92 23.25 9.98
CA TYR A 179 -14.04 22.61 11.29
C TYR A 179 -12.65 22.35 11.89
N HIS A 180 -12.06 23.39 12.48
CA HIS A 180 -10.71 23.32 13.03
C HIS A 180 -10.62 22.62 14.40
N SER A 181 -11.68 22.74 15.21
CA SER A 181 -11.75 22.24 16.59
C SER A 181 -12.08 20.75 16.68
N HIS A 182 -12.79 20.19 15.69
CA HIS A 182 -13.29 18.83 15.76
C HIS A 182 -12.41 17.86 14.95
N ARG A 183 -12.11 16.69 15.52
CA ARG A 183 -11.44 15.58 14.79
C ARG A 183 -12.38 14.87 13.81
N LEU A 184 -13.67 15.10 13.95
CA LEU A 184 -14.75 14.53 13.16
C LEU A 184 -15.62 15.66 12.61
N LEU A 185 -16.19 15.49 11.42
CA LEU A 185 -17.16 16.40 10.86
C LEU A 185 -18.48 16.35 11.66
N PRO A 186 -19.05 17.51 12.03
CA PRO A 186 -20.31 17.56 12.78
C PRO A 186 -21.47 17.04 11.93
N PRO A 187 -22.56 16.51 12.52
CA PRO A 187 -23.68 15.96 11.75
C PRO A 187 -24.28 16.89 10.69
N SER A 188 -24.17 18.21 10.88
CA SER A 188 -24.63 19.24 9.94
C SER A 188 -23.76 19.42 8.70
N TRP A 189 -22.62 18.72 8.58
CA TRP A 189 -21.63 18.96 7.52
C TRP A 189 -22.19 18.85 6.09
N ARG A 190 -23.22 18.03 5.88
CA ARG A 190 -23.87 17.85 4.56
C ARG A 190 -24.57 19.13 4.09
N LYS A 191 -25.40 19.73 4.94
CA LYS A 191 -26.10 20.99 4.64
C LYS A 191 -25.10 22.10 4.30
N ASP A 192 -24.01 22.12 5.04
CA ASP A 192 -22.94 23.10 4.88
C ASP A 192 -22.13 22.91 3.59
N LEU A 193 -22.06 21.67 3.10
CA LEU A 193 -21.40 21.34 1.83
C LEU A 193 -22.32 21.64 0.64
N GLU A 194 -23.61 21.31 0.76
CA GLU A 194 -24.65 21.64 -0.23
C GLU A 194 -24.77 23.16 -0.43
N ALA A 195 -24.69 23.96 0.63
CA ALA A 195 -24.72 25.42 0.54
C ALA A 195 -23.46 26.05 -0.12
N LYS A 196 -22.41 25.25 -0.37
CA LYS A 196 -21.17 25.71 -1.00
C LYS A 196 -21.08 25.33 -2.48
N LEU A 197 -21.73 24.24 -2.88
CA LEU A 197 -21.81 23.78 -4.27
C LEU A 197 -22.78 24.66 -5.06
#